data_AF-A0A377HEY2-F1
#
_entry.id   AF-A0A377HEY2-F1
#
_cell.length_a   1.000
_cell.length_b   1.000
_cell.length_c   1.000
_cell.angle_alpha   90.00
_cell.angle_beta   90.00
_cell.angle_gamma   90.00
#
_symmetry.space_group_name_H-M   'P 1'
#
loop_
_entity.id
_entity.type
_entity.pdbx_description
1 polymer ?
#
loop_
_entity_poly.entity_id
_entity_poly.type
_entity_poly.pdbx_seq_one_letter_code
_entity_poly.pdbx_strand_id
1 'polypeptide(L)'
;MIWHGNADAARKYGESLLAAEIPKEEKLEVLAARNNAGKSALFIALQEGHSAAIQAYGDFIKTFDLSPKETIKLLDVRDNEGLPGLFLAAGKGNIEAMMAYINICHHSGIKLTEIADRLNNNEQDMFNIISDKIQELF
;
A
#
# COMPACT_ATOMS: atom_id res chain seq x y z
N MET A 1 -3.27 15.69 10.59
CA MET A 1 -3.13 14.28 10.16
C MET A 1 -4.01 13.41 11.05
N ILE A 2 -5.16 12.96 10.56
CA ILE A 2 -6.10 12.11 11.31
C ILE A 2 -6.19 10.75 10.61
N TRP A 3 -5.28 9.85 10.93
CA TRP A 3 -5.33 8.44 10.53
C TRP A 3 -5.09 7.60 11.78
N HIS A 4 -6.03 7.66 12.73
CA HIS A 4 -6.04 6.82 13.93
C HIS A 4 -6.79 5.50 13.67
N GLY A 5 -6.39 4.76 12.64
CA GLY A 5 -6.92 3.41 12.37
C GLY A 5 -8.43 3.28 12.08
N ASN A 6 -9.15 4.39 11.93
CA ASN A 6 -10.56 4.37 11.58
C ASN A 6 -10.69 4.26 10.05
N ALA A 7 -11.01 3.05 9.57
CA ALA A 7 -11.25 2.78 8.15
C ALA A 7 -12.31 3.70 7.53
N ASP A 8 -13.28 4.20 8.30
CA ASP A 8 -14.25 5.17 7.80
C ASP A 8 -13.67 6.58 7.62
N ALA A 9 -12.71 6.99 8.47
CA ALA A 9 -12.03 8.26 8.30
C ALA A 9 -11.10 8.23 7.07
N ALA A 10 -10.38 7.12 6.91
CA ALA A 10 -9.58 6.81 5.73
C ALA A 10 -10.39 6.88 4.44
N ARG A 11 -11.52 6.17 4.42
CA ARG A 11 -12.45 6.11 3.30
C ARG A 11 -13.05 7.48 3.00
N LYS A 12 -13.61 8.18 4.00
CA LYS A 12 -14.19 9.52 3.80
C LYS A 12 -13.19 10.55 3.31
N TYR A 13 -11.96 10.48 3.79
CA TYR A 13 -10.90 11.37 3.32
C TYR A 13 -10.57 11.11 1.86
N GLY A 14 -10.42 9.85 1.46
CA GLY A 14 -10.18 9.51 0.06
C GLY A 14 -11.38 9.80 -0.85
N GLU A 15 -12.62 9.56 -0.40
CA GLU A 15 -13.85 9.96 -1.11
C GLU A 15 -13.89 11.48 -1.34
N SER A 16 -13.49 12.26 -0.33
CA SER A 16 -13.40 13.72 -0.45
C SER A 16 -12.30 14.15 -1.42
N LEU A 17 -11.17 13.44 -1.45
CA LEU A 17 -10.07 13.68 -2.40
C LEU A 17 -10.47 13.34 -3.84
N LEU A 18 -11.25 12.28 -4.04
CA LEU A 18 -11.83 11.95 -5.35
C LEU A 18 -12.75 13.06 -5.84
N ALA A 19 -13.67 13.51 -4.98
CA ALA A 19 -14.66 14.52 -5.30
C ALA A 19 -14.09 15.94 -5.47
N ALA A 20 -12.88 16.20 -4.96
CA ALA A 20 -12.22 17.49 -5.12
C ALA A 20 -11.83 17.74 -6.58
N GLU A 21 -12.17 18.93 -7.09
CA GLU A 21 -11.75 19.42 -8.42
C GLU A 21 -10.30 19.93 -8.41
N ILE A 22 -9.37 19.09 -7.92
CA ILE A 22 -7.93 19.37 -7.94
C ILE A 22 -7.22 18.51 -9.00
N PRO A 23 -6.07 18.96 -9.54
CA PRO A 23 -5.32 18.23 -10.55
C PRO A 23 -4.92 16.81 -10.09
N LYS A 24 -4.79 15.88 -11.05
CA LYS A 24 -4.37 14.49 -10.81
C LYS A 24 -3.07 14.44 -10.01
N GLU A 25 -2.12 15.29 -10.37
CA GLU A 25 -0.79 15.37 -9.76
C GLU A 25 -0.88 15.72 -8.27
N GLU A 26 -1.76 16.64 -7.90
CA GLU A 26 -1.98 17.03 -6.50
C GLU A 26 -2.64 15.89 -5.71
N LYS A 27 -3.59 15.17 -6.31
CA LYS A 27 -4.17 13.96 -5.69
C LYS A 27 -3.11 12.89 -5.44
N LEU A 28 -2.18 12.71 -6.38
CA LEU A 28 -1.06 11.78 -6.23
C LEU A 28 -0.09 12.22 -5.13
N GLU A 29 0.20 13.51 -5.00
CA GLU A 29 1.02 14.02 -3.89
C GLU A 29 0.37 13.76 -2.54
N VAL A 30 -0.95 13.95 -2.43
CA VAL A 30 -1.71 13.64 -1.21
C VAL A 30 -1.68 12.14 -0.90
N LEU A 31 -1.88 11.27 -1.90
CA LEU A 31 -1.85 9.81 -1.72
C LEU A 31 -0.45 9.29 -1.37
N ALA A 32 0.61 9.96 -1.86
CA ALA A 32 2.00 9.65 -1.57
C ALA A 32 2.52 10.34 -0.29
N ALA A 33 1.71 11.19 0.34
CA ALA A 33 2.13 11.98 1.48
C ALA A 33 2.58 11.10 2.65
N ARG A 34 3.59 11.59 3.36
CA ARG A 34 4.19 10.93 4.52
C ARG A 34 4.04 11.82 5.75
N ASN A 35 3.83 11.21 6.90
CA ASN A 35 3.80 11.93 8.17
C ASN A 35 5.22 12.35 8.60
N ASN A 36 5.33 13.06 9.74
CA ASN A 36 6.62 13.52 10.28
C ASN A 36 7.60 12.37 10.61
N ALA A 37 7.10 11.13 10.71
CA ALA A 37 7.92 9.94 10.91
C ALA A 37 8.31 9.25 9.59
N GLY A 38 8.02 9.86 8.43
CA GLY A 38 8.32 9.30 7.11
C GLY A 38 7.34 8.22 6.64
N LYS A 39 6.24 7.96 7.35
CA LYS A 39 5.31 6.87 7.04
C LYS A 39 4.12 7.36 6.21
N SER A 40 3.81 6.65 5.13
CA SER A 40 2.58 6.89 4.35
C SER A 40 1.36 6.26 5.02
N ALA A 41 0.15 6.66 4.60
CA ALA A 41 -1.08 6.08 5.12
C ALA A 41 -1.16 4.57 4.84
N LEU A 42 -0.80 4.13 3.63
CA LEU A 42 -0.76 2.72 3.25
C LEU A 42 0.26 1.91 4.07
N PHE A 43 1.42 2.49 4.38
CA PHE A 43 2.40 1.87 5.28
C PHE A 43 1.80 1.59 6.66
N ILE A 44 1.14 2.58 7.26
CA ILE A 44 0.53 2.46 8.59
C ILE A 44 -0.59 1.42 8.56
N ALA A 45 -1.41 1.40 7.51
CA ALA A 45 -2.48 0.43 7.36
C ALA A 45 -1.96 -1.03 7.28
N LEU A 46 -0.86 -1.26 6.57
CA LEU A 46 -0.17 -2.56 6.56
C LEU A 46 0.37 -2.92 7.96
N GLN A 47 1.07 -1.97 8.59
CA GLN A 47 1.67 -2.16 9.90
C GLN A 47 0.62 -2.50 10.98
N GLU A 48 -0.56 -1.90 10.92
CA GLU A 48 -1.63 -2.06 11.92
C GLU A 48 -2.75 -3.02 11.50
N GLY A 49 -2.62 -3.66 10.32
CA GLY A 49 -3.54 -4.70 9.88
C GLY A 49 -4.90 -4.20 9.38
N HIS A 50 -4.99 -2.95 8.92
CA HIS A 50 -6.24 -2.31 8.51
C HIS A 50 -6.61 -2.65 7.06
N SER A 51 -7.01 -3.89 6.80
CA SER A 51 -7.36 -4.40 5.46
C SER A 51 -8.40 -3.55 4.73
N ALA A 52 -9.45 -3.09 5.42
CA ALA A 52 -10.48 -2.22 4.82
C ALA A 52 -9.92 -0.87 4.33
N ALA A 53 -8.95 -0.29 5.04
CA ALA A 53 -8.30 0.95 4.62
C ALA A 53 -7.41 0.72 3.40
N ILE A 54 -6.74 -0.45 3.32
CA ILE A 54 -5.94 -0.86 2.17
C ILE A 54 -6.86 -1.05 0.95
N GLN A 55 -7.99 -1.74 1.10
CA GLN A 55 -8.96 -1.93 0.01
C GLN A 55 -9.45 -0.59 -0.55
N ALA A 56 -9.85 0.35 0.31
CA ALA A 56 -10.25 1.69 -0.11
C ALA A 56 -9.11 2.42 -0.87
N TYR A 57 -7.86 2.28 -0.42
CA TYR A 57 -6.69 2.80 -1.13
C TYR A 57 -6.56 2.21 -2.55
N GLY A 58 -6.79 0.91 -2.68
CA GLY A 58 -6.83 0.21 -3.96
C GLY A 58 -7.90 0.71 -4.92
N ASP A 59 -9.10 0.99 -4.42
CA ASP A 59 -10.20 1.53 -5.21
C ASP A 59 -9.89 2.94 -5.73
N PHE A 60 -9.17 3.75 -4.93
CA PHE A 60 -8.64 5.03 -5.42
C PHE A 60 -7.64 4.83 -6.56
N ILE A 61 -6.67 3.91 -6.42
CA ILE A 61 -5.72 3.59 -7.51
C ILE A 61 -6.45 3.20 -8.79
N LYS A 62 -7.52 2.40 -8.71
CA LYS A 62 -8.31 2.00 -9.90
C LYS A 62 -9.07 3.16 -10.53
N THR A 63 -9.43 4.17 -9.75
CA THR A 63 -10.20 5.34 -10.22
C THR A 63 -9.32 6.31 -11.00
N PHE A 64 -8.04 6.42 -10.65
CA PHE A 64 -7.07 7.21 -11.39
C PHE A 64 -6.43 6.32 -12.46
N ASP A 65 -6.52 6.70 -13.73
CA ASP A 65 -5.80 6.01 -14.81
C ASP A 65 -4.28 6.27 -14.64
N LEU A 66 -3.64 5.46 -13.78
CA LEU A 66 -2.25 5.58 -13.38
C LEU A 66 -1.37 4.73 -14.28
N SER A 67 -0.26 5.33 -14.71
CA SER A 67 0.81 4.57 -15.33
C SER A 67 1.43 3.59 -14.31
N PRO A 68 2.02 2.46 -14.76
CA PRO A 68 2.68 1.52 -13.86
C PRO A 68 3.71 2.18 -12.92
N LYS A 69 4.45 3.18 -13.42
CA LYS A 69 5.43 3.93 -12.64
C LYS A 69 4.79 4.76 -11.51
N GLU A 70 3.65 5.38 -11.77
CA GLU A 70 2.89 6.11 -10.74
C GLU A 70 2.34 5.15 -9.69
N THR A 71 1.79 4.02 -10.13
CA THR A 71 1.27 2.97 -9.23
C THR A 71 2.38 2.42 -8.33
N ILE A 72 3.55 2.07 -8.88
CA ILE A 72 4.70 1.59 -8.09
C ILE A 72 5.11 2.64 -7.05
N LYS A 73 5.14 3.93 -7.40
CA LYS A 73 5.48 5.01 -6.45
C LYS A 73 4.54 5.05 -5.25
N LEU A 74 3.25 4.75 -5.45
CA LEU A 74 2.25 4.70 -4.37
C LEU A 74 2.33 3.42 -3.55
N LEU A 75 2.65 2.29 -4.19
CA LEU A 75 2.71 0.97 -3.54
C LEU A 75 4.06 0.68 -2.88
N ASP A 76 5.14 1.36 -3.26
CA ASP A 76 6.47 1.27 -2.63
C ASP A 76 6.50 1.99 -1.27
N VAL A 77 5.92 1.31 -0.28
CA VAL A 77 5.77 1.82 1.08
C VAL A 77 6.74 1.13 2.03
N ARG A 78 7.64 1.93 2.60
CA ARG A 78 8.75 1.51 3.46
C ARG A 78 8.84 2.36 4.70
N ASP A 79 9.45 1.81 5.75
CA ASP A 79 9.88 2.57 6.92
C ASP A 79 11.21 3.32 6.66
N ASN A 80 11.74 3.94 7.71
CA ASN A 80 12.97 4.73 7.64
C ASN A 80 14.23 3.88 7.44
N GLU A 81 14.15 2.57 7.68
CA GLU A 81 15.23 1.61 7.45
C GLU A 81 15.12 0.96 6.05
N GLY A 82 14.06 1.25 5.31
CA GLY A 82 13.79 0.71 3.98
C GLY A 82 13.00 -0.60 3.99
N LEU A 83 12.53 -1.06 5.15
CA LEU A 83 11.76 -2.29 5.27
C LEU A 83 10.36 -2.10 4.67
N PRO A 84 9.91 -2.96 3.73
CA PRO A 84 8.58 -2.85 3.15
C PRO A 84 7.46 -3.04 4.17
N GLY A 85 6.38 -2.29 4.01
CA GLY A 85 5.18 -2.43 4.86
C GLY A 85 4.61 -3.86 4.86
N LEU A 86 4.71 -4.57 3.73
CA LEU A 86 4.24 -5.97 3.61
C LEU A 86 4.97 -6.92 4.58
N PHE A 87 6.25 -6.67 4.86
CA PHE A 87 7.05 -7.48 5.79
C PHE A 87 6.65 -7.28 7.23
N LEU A 88 6.36 -6.04 7.60
CA LEU A 88 5.84 -5.74 8.93
C LEU A 88 4.46 -6.35 9.13
N ALA A 89 3.60 -6.32 8.11
CA ALA A 89 2.30 -7.00 8.16
C ALA A 89 2.49 -8.52 8.36
N ALA A 90 3.42 -9.14 7.62
CA ALA A 90 3.74 -10.56 7.76
C ALA A 90 4.30 -10.91 9.14
N GLY A 91 5.26 -10.14 9.65
CA GLY A 91 5.85 -10.35 10.98
C GLY A 91 4.85 -10.20 12.13
N LYS A 92 3.78 -9.42 11.93
CA LYS A 92 2.67 -9.27 12.87
C LYS A 92 1.52 -10.25 12.65
N GLY A 93 1.55 -11.06 11.57
CA GLY A 93 0.46 -11.99 11.23
C GLY A 93 -0.81 -11.32 10.69
N ASN A 94 -0.71 -10.12 10.11
CA ASN A 94 -1.85 -9.36 9.58
C ASN A 94 -2.25 -9.87 8.18
N ILE A 95 -2.72 -11.11 8.09
CA ILE A 95 -2.96 -11.81 6.82
C ILE A 95 -3.95 -11.08 5.91
N GLU A 96 -5.06 -10.56 6.44
CA GLU A 96 -6.08 -9.87 5.64
C GLU A 96 -5.54 -8.57 5.03
N ALA A 97 -4.66 -7.87 5.73
CA ALA A 97 -4.02 -6.67 5.23
C ALA A 97 -3.03 -6.99 4.11
N MET A 98 -2.29 -8.10 4.25
CA MET A 98 -1.39 -8.61 3.22
C MET A 98 -2.18 -9.00 1.96
N MET A 99 -3.26 -9.75 2.12
CA MET A 99 -4.15 -10.14 1.01
C MET A 99 -4.73 -8.92 0.29
N ALA A 100 -5.21 -7.92 1.05
CA ALA A 100 -5.73 -6.69 0.46
C ALA A 100 -4.68 -5.96 -0.38
N TYR A 101 -3.45 -5.83 0.12
CA TYR A 101 -2.36 -5.17 -0.60
C TYR A 101 -1.93 -5.94 -1.85
N ILE A 102 -1.81 -7.27 -1.76
CA ILE A 102 -1.44 -8.13 -2.89
C ILE A 102 -2.50 -8.08 -3.98
N ASN A 103 -3.79 -8.05 -3.61
CA ASN A 103 -4.88 -7.86 -4.56
C ASN A 103 -4.74 -6.53 -5.31
N ILE A 104 -4.32 -5.44 -4.67
CA ILE A 104 -4.10 -4.16 -5.35
C ILE A 104 -2.99 -4.28 -6.39
N CYS A 105 -1.87 -4.91 -6.02
CA CYS A 105 -0.74 -5.13 -6.92
C CYS A 105 -1.17 -5.94 -8.15
N HIS A 106 -1.87 -7.06 -7.92
CA HIS A 106 -2.37 -7.93 -8.99
C HIS A 106 -3.30 -7.16 -9.94
N HIS A 107 -4.33 -6.48 -9.43
CA HIS A 107 -5.28 -5.74 -10.26
C HIS A 107 -4.63 -4.59 -11.03
N SER A 108 -3.53 -4.04 -10.49
CA SER A 108 -2.77 -2.97 -11.15
C SER A 108 -1.69 -3.49 -12.10
N GLY A 109 -1.58 -4.81 -12.27
CA GLY A 109 -0.55 -5.44 -13.10
C GLY A 109 0.88 -5.28 -12.56
N ILE A 110 1.03 -4.90 -11.28
CA ILE A 110 2.33 -4.69 -10.65
C ILE A 110 2.76 -5.98 -9.98
N LYS A 111 3.90 -6.52 -10.39
CA LYS A 111 4.50 -7.64 -9.66
C LYS A 111 5.03 -7.14 -8.33
N LEU A 112 4.80 -7.92 -7.30
CA LEU A 112 5.34 -7.63 -5.97
C LEU A 112 6.89 -7.52 -6.02
N THR A 113 7.56 -8.23 -6.93
CA THR A 113 9.00 -8.09 -7.18
C THR A 113 9.40 -6.70 -7.65
N GLU A 114 8.59 -6.02 -8.47
CA GLU A 114 8.87 -4.65 -8.96
C GLU A 114 8.84 -3.61 -7.82
N ILE A 115 8.08 -3.90 -6.76
CA ILE A 115 8.09 -3.11 -5.53
C ILE A 115 9.28 -3.53 -4.64
N ALA A 116 9.71 -4.78 -4.76
CA ALA A 116 10.81 -5.40 -4.03
C ALA A 116 12.20 -5.20 -4.68
N ASP A 117 12.32 -4.54 -5.83
CA ASP A 117 13.59 -4.41 -6.59
C ASP A 117 14.72 -3.66 -5.85
N ARG A 118 14.46 -3.15 -4.64
CA ARG A 118 15.45 -2.55 -3.72
C ARG A 118 15.75 -3.40 -2.48
N LEU A 119 15.20 -4.61 -2.40
CA LEU A 119 15.49 -5.55 -1.32
C LEU A 119 16.87 -6.18 -1.54
N ASN A 120 17.59 -6.40 -0.44
CA ASN A 120 18.76 -7.25 -0.51
C ASN A 120 18.32 -8.72 -0.74
N ASN A 121 19.25 -9.57 -1.18
CA ASN A 121 18.93 -10.96 -1.57
C ASN A 121 18.14 -11.73 -0.49
N ASN A 122 18.44 -11.53 0.80
CA ASN A 122 17.75 -12.23 1.90
C ASN A 122 16.31 -11.76 2.09
N GLU A 123 16.08 -10.46 1.94
CA GLU A 123 14.74 -9.89 1.96
C GLU A 123 13.96 -10.36 0.74
N GLN A 124 14.57 -10.45 -0.44
CA GLN A 124 13.90 -10.95 -1.63
C GLN A 124 13.46 -12.42 -1.49
N ASP A 125 14.28 -13.27 -0.86
CA ASP A 125 13.91 -14.65 -0.55
C ASP A 125 12.73 -14.75 0.42
N MET A 126 12.74 -13.97 1.51
CA MET A 126 11.63 -13.92 2.45
C MET A 126 10.34 -13.40 1.79
N PHE A 127 10.49 -12.46 0.86
CA PHE A 127 9.39 -11.87 0.10
C PHE A 127 8.74 -12.88 -0.83
N ASN A 128 9.54 -13.64 -1.59
CA ASN A 128 9.06 -14.68 -2.47
C ASN A 128 8.34 -15.78 -1.66
N ILE A 129 8.89 -16.22 -0.53
CA ILE A 129 8.25 -17.21 0.34
C ILE A 129 6.88 -16.73 0.85
N ILE A 130 6.79 -15.47 1.29
CA ILE A 130 5.54 -14.88 1.77
C ILE A 130 4.53 -14.75 0.62
N SER A 131 4.97 -14.28 -0.55
CA SER A 131 4.14 -14.15 -1.75
C SER A 131 3.57 -15.50 -2.19
N ASP A 132 4.43 -16.52 -2.32
CA ASP A 132 4.04 -17.86 -2.76
C ASP A 132 3.03 -18.49 -1.79
N LYS A 133 3.29 -18.41 -0.48
CA LYS A 133 2.36 -18.92 0.55
C LYS A 133 1.02 -18.21 0.57
N ILE A 134 0.98 -16.92 0.26
CA ILE A 134 -0.29 -16.19 0.19
C ILE A 134 -1.02 -16.50 -1.12
N GLN A 135 -0.30 -16.71 -2.22
CA GLN A 135 -0.88 -17.14 -3.49
C GLN A 135 -1.54 -18.52 -3.39
N GLU A 136 -1.00 -19.44 -2.58
CA GLU A 136 -1.63 -20.74 -2.27
C GLU A 136 -2.95 -20.63 -1.48
N LEU A 137 -3.26 -19.46 -0.90
CA LEU A 137 -4.54 -19.22 -0.19
C LEU A 137 -5.66 -18.74 -1.14
N PHE A 138 -5.39 -18.62 -2.44
CA PHE A 138 -6.35 -18.28 -3.50
C PHE A 138 -6.58 -19.47 -4.44
#